data_AF-A0A1D2WIQ9-F1
#
_entry.id   AF-A0A1D2WIQ9-F1
#
_cell.length_a   1.000
_cell.length_b   1.000
_cell.length_c   1.000
_cell.angle_alpha   90.00
_cell.angle_beta   90.00
_cell.angle_gamma   90.00
#
_symmetry.space_group_name_H-M   'P 1'
#
loop_
_entity.id
_entity.type
_entity.pdbx_description
1 polymer ?
#
loop_
_entity_poly.entity_id
_entity_poly.type
_entity_poly.pdbx_seq_one_letter_code
_entity_poly.pdbx_strand_id
1 'polypeptide(L)'
;MQSSIGILYWVAGLAEPKKRIFRNFHSIIKNRKPESEKSISVCYRDYSGMRQLLYWPPQPEYIKRFRKIKDIYPDEKINNTLVFPECE
;
A
#
# COMPACT_ATOMS: atom_id res chain seq x y z
N MET A 1 23.33 13.79 -1.73
CA MET A 1 22.37 12.73 -2.10
C MET A 1 21.10 13.40 -2.59
N GLN A 2 20.82 13.32 -3.89
CA GLN A 2 19.64 13.94 -4.48
C GLN A 2 18.41 13.15 -4.02
N SER A 3 17.60 13.73 -3.13
CA SER A 3 16.31 13.16 -2.76
C SER A 3 15.35 13.43 -3.91
N SER A 4 15.31 12.51 -4.87
CA SER A 4 14.26 12.49 -5.88
C SER A 4 12.96 12.17 -5.16
N ILE A 5 12.08 13.17 -4.98
CA ILE A 5 10.74 12.96 -4.43
C ILE A 5 9.97 12.06 -5.40
N GLY A 6 9.97 10.76 -5.12
CA GLY A 6 9.15 9.76 -5.79
C GLY A 6 7.67 10.03 -5.59
N ILE A 7 6.83 9.42 -6.42
CA ILE A 7 5.37 9.57 -6.30
C ILE A 7 4.87 8.53 -5.30
N LEU A 8 4.24 8.99 -4.21
CA LEU A 8 3.63 8.12 -3.20
C LEU A 8 2.11 8.04 -3.41
N TYR A 9 1.59 6.84 -3.64
CA TYR A 9 0.16 6.56 -3.59
C TYR A 9 -0.23 6.05 -2.20
N TRP A 10 -1.20 6.71 -1.56
CA TRP A 10 -1.69 6.32 -0.23
C TRP A 10 -3.09 5.70 -0.32
N VAL A 11 -3.25 4.50 0.22
CA VAL A 11 -4.56 3.85 0.41
C VAL A 11 -5.00 3.99 1.86
N ALA A 12 -6.14 4.66 2.06
CA ALA A 12 -6.75 4.78 3.39
C ALA A 12 -7.24 3.42 3.90
N GLY A 13 -7.23 3.24 5.23
CA GLY A 13 -7.57 1.94 5.85
C GLY A 13 -9.00 1.49 5.55
N LEU A 14 -9.91 2.44 5.39
CA LEU A 14 -11.33 2.20 5.11
C LEU A 14 -11.69 2.35 3.61
N ALA A 15 -10.73 2.52 2.71
CA ALA A 15 -11.02 2.66 1.29
C ALA A 15 -11.47 1.32 0.68
N GLU A 16 -12.62 1.30 0.01
CA GLU A 16 -13.23 0.07 -0.54
C GLU A 16 -13.68 0.22 -2.01
N PRO A 17 -13.86 -0.89 -2.76
CA PRO A 17 -13.52 -2.26 -2.39
C PRO A 17 -12.03 -2.54 -2.59
N LYS A 18 -11.34 -3.10 -1.57
CA LYS A 18 -9.88 -3.36 -1.58
C LYS A 18 -9.41 -4.05 -2.86
N LYS A 19 -10.10 -5.11 -3.29
CA LYS A 19 -9.80 -5.86 -4.53
C LYS A 19 -9.70 -4.97 -5.77
N ARG A 20 -10.65 -4.04 -5.95
CA ARG A 20 -10.68 -3.13 -7.10
C ARG A 20 -9.55 -2.11 -7.01
N ILE A 21 -9.31 -1.58 -5.82
CA ILE A 21 -8.28 -0.56 -5.56
C ILE A 21 -6.90 -1.11 -5.93
N PHE A 22 -6.49 -2.24 -5.36
CA PHE A 22 -5.18 -2.83 -5.64
C PHE A 22 -5.03 -3.27 -7.10
N ARG A 23 -6.09 -3.81 -7.72
CA ARG A 23 -6.08 -4.13 -9.16
C ARG A 23 -5.84 -2.90 -10.02
N ASN A 24 -6.53 -1.80 -9.72
CA ASN A 24 -6.40 -0.56 -10.49
C ASN A 24 -5.03 0.09 -10.28
N PHE A 25 -4.51 0.12 -9.05
CA PHE A 25 -3.16 0.64 -8.80
C PHE A 25 -2.10 -0.13 -9.56
N HIS A 26 -2.15 -1.47 -9.55
CA HIS A 26 -1.23 -2.29 -10.34
C HIS A 26 -1.28 -1.89 -11.83
N SER A 27 -2.48 -1.73 -12.40
CA SER A 27 -2.62 -1.30 -13.80
C SER A 27 -2.06 0.10 -14.05
N ILE A 28 -2.29 1.07 -13.15
CA ILE A 28 -1.81 2.44 -13.28
C ILE A 28 -0.28 2.49 -13.21
N ILE A 29 0.32 1.74 -12.28
CA ILE A 29 1.76 1.69 -12.09
C ILE A 29 2.43 1.03 -13.29
N LYS A 30 1.90 -0.09 -13.79
CA LYS A 30 2.45 -0.79 -14.97
C LYS A 30 2.30 -0.03 -16.27
N ASN A 31 1.20 0.71 -16.44
CA ASN A 31 0.94 1.45 -17.69
C ASN A 31 1.59 2.84 -17.69
N ARG A 32 2.26 3.25 -16.61
CA ARG A 32 2.96 4.52 -16.57
C ARG A 32 4.21 4.45 -17.43
N LYS A 33 4.35 5.41 -18.34
CA LYS A 33 5.53 5.51 -19.21
C LYS A 33 6.81 5.73 -18.38
N PRO A 34 7.96 5.20 -18.83
CA PRO A 34 9.27 5.42 -18.19
C PRO A 34 9.72 6.89 -18.16
N GLU A 35 9.01 7.78 -18.87
CA GLU A 35 9.36 9.20 -19.02
C GLU A 35 9.38 9.97 -17.68
N SER A 36 8.83 9.41 -16.59
CA SER A 36 9.10 9.89 -15.24
C SER A 36 10.15 8.99 -14.56
N GLU A 37 11.39 9.45 -14.46
CA GLU A 37 12.47 8.82 -13.66
C GLU A 37 12.13 8.68 -12.15
N LYS A 38 10.94 9.13 -11.74
CA LYS A 38 10.47 9.06 -10.36
C LYS A 38 9.97 7.65 -10.05
N SER A 39 10.63 7.01 -9.09
CA SER A 39 10.13 5.78 -8.48
C SER A 39 8.71 5.99 -7.91
N ILE A 40 7.85 4.99 -8.09
CA ILE A 40 6.50 4.98 -7.54
C ILE A 40 6.49 4.09 -6.32
N SER A 41 6.10 4.66 -5.19
CA SER A 41 5.90 3.94 -3.94
C SER A 41 4.41 3.84 -3.64
N VAL A 42 4.00 2.72 -3.06
CA VAL A 42 2.64 2.54 -2.53
C VAL A 42 2.75 2.44 -1.00
N CYS A 43 1.79 3.02 -0.30
CA CYS A 43 1.59 2.83 1.13
C CYS A 43 0.09 2.59 1.38
N TYR A 44 -0.24 1.56 2.16
CA TYR A 44 -1.61 1.35 2.60
C TYR A 44 -1.68 1.20 4.12
N ARG A 45 -2.81 1.64 4.68
CA ARG A 45 -3.14 1.42 6.09
C ARG A 45 -3.86 0.09 6.22
N ASP A 46 -3.38 -0.73 7.14
CA ASP A 46 -3.93 -2.03 7.48
C ASP A 46 -4.23 -2.13 8.98
N TYR A 47 -4.91 -3.18 9.41
CA TYR A 47 -5.12 -3.53 10.81
C TYR A 47 -4.46 -4.88 11.09
N SER A 48 -3.59 -4.97 12.09
CA SER A 48 -2.82 -6.19 12.39
C SER A 48 -3.00 -6.64 13.84
N GLY A 49 -2.74 -7.94 14.08
CA GLY A 49 -2.93 -8.57 15.38
C GLY A 49 -4.35 -8.37 15.91
N MET A 50 -4.46 -8.04 17.21
CA MET A 50 -5.75 -7.81 17.86
C MET A 50 -6.55 -6.64 17.26
N ARG A 51 -5.90 -5.70 16.56
CA ARG A 51 -6.57 -4.54 15.97
C ARG A 51 -7.41 -4.89 14.73
N GLN A 52 -7.28 -6.11 14.19
CA GLN A 52 -8.17 -6.63 13.13
C GLN A 52 -9.64 -6.70 13.55
N LEU A 53 -9.92 -6.68 14.87
CA LEU A 53 -11.27 -6.52 15.41
C LEU A 53 -11.95 -5.20 14.96
N LEU A 54 -11.17 -4.17 14.63
CA LEU A 54 -11.70 -2.86 14.22
C LEU A 54 -12.10 -2.84 12.74
N TYR A 55 -11.34 -3.51 11.88
CA TYR A 55 -11.60 -3.59 10.45
C TYR A 55 -10.83 -4.73 9.79
N TRP A 56 -11.41 -5.30 8.74
CA TRP A 56 -10.84 -6.45 8.05
C TRP A 56 -9.63 -6.05 7.17
N PRO A 57 -8.49 -6.76 7.28
CA PRO A 57 -7.32 -6.50 6.44
C PRO A 57 -7.55 -6.91 4.98
N PRO A 58 -6.81 -6.36 4.00
CA PRO A 58 -6.85 -6.85 2.63
C PRO A 58 -6.54 -8.36 2.55
N GLN A 59 -7.38 -9.11 1.83
CA GLN A 59 -7.09 -10.53 1.60
C GLN A 59 -5.79 -10.70 0.77
N PRO A 60 -4.98 -11.74 1.02
CA PRO A 60 -3.73 -11.98 0.29
C PRO A 60 -3.89 -11.96 -1.24
N GLU A 61 -5.00 -12.46 -1.76
CA GLU A 61 -5.27 -12.53 -3.20
C GLU A 61 -5.40 -11.15 -3.85
N TYR A 62 -5.76 -10.13 -3.07
CA TYR A 62 -5.96 -8.75 -3.56
C TYR A 62 -4.63 -8.03 -3.73
N ILE A 63 -3.63 -8.41 -2.93
CA ILE A 63 -2.30 -7.81 -2.90
C ILE A 63 -1.22 -8.71 -3.50
N LYS A 64 -1.57 -9.84 -4.11
CA LYS A 64 -0.61 -10.82 -4.67
C LYS A 64 0.37 -10.29 -5.73
N ARG A 65 0.10 -9.12 -6.31
CA ARG A 65 0.98 -8.46 -7.31
C ARG A 65 1.82 -7.35 -6.69
N PHE A 66 1.84 -7.30 -5.37
CA PHE A 66 2.54 -6.32 -4.57
C PHE A 66 3.42 -7.09 -3.59
N ARG A 67 4.73 -6.97 -3.76
CA ARG A 67 5.71 -7.54 -2.85
C ARG A 67 5.83 -6.63 -1.64
N LYS A 68 5.45 -7.11 -0.46
CA LYS A 68 5.62 -6.37 0.79
C LYS A 68 7.11 -6.14 1.07
N ILE A 69 7.52 -4.88 1.24
CA ILE A 69 8.92 -4.51 1.55
C ILE A 69 9.07 -4.21 3.04
N LYS A 70 8.13 -3.47 3.62
CA LYS A 70 8.21 -3.04 5.02
C LYS A 70 6.84 -2.85 5.63
N ASP A 71 6.71 -3.27 6.88
CA ASP A 71 5.60 -2.94 7.76
C ASP A 71 6.08 -2.02 8.89
N ILE A 72 5.25 -1.06 9.27
CA ILE A 72 5.41 -0.26 10.49
C ILE A 72 4.21 -0.56 11.37
N TYR A 73 4.45 -1.33 12.41
CA TYR A 73 3.40 -1.69 13.38
C TYR A 73 2.99 -0.49 14.21
N PRO A 74 1.71 -0.39 14.57
CA PRO A 74 1.23 0.70 15.40
C PRO A 74 1.76 0.59 16.82
N ASP A 75 2.01 1.74 17.44
CA ASP A 75 2.29 1.85 18.87
C ASP A 75 1.16 2.58 19.60
N GLU A 76 0.98 2.24 20.89
CA GLU A 76 0.00 2.83 21.78
C GLU A 76 -1.43 2.93 21.18
N LYS A 77 -1.92 4.16 21.00
CA LYS A 77 -3.27 4.51 20.54
C LYS A 77 -3.42 4.47 19.02
N ILE A 78 -2.34 4.22 18.27
CA ILE A 78 -2.42 4.07 16.82
C ILE A 78 -3.08 2.73 16.49
N ASN A 79 -3.99 2.75 15.53
CA ASN A 79 -4.73 1.56 15.12
C ASN A 79 -4.15 0.90 13.86
N ASN A 80 -3.62 1.70 12.93
CA ASN A 80 -3.22 1.18 11.64
C ASN A 80 -1.76 0.75 11.61
N THR A 81 -1.50 -0.40 11.02
CA THR A 81 -0.18 -0.75 10.47
C THR A 81 0.00 -0.02 9.16
N LEU A 82 1.17 0.58 8.93
CA LEU A 82 1.53 1.10 7.62
C LEU A 82 2.29 0.02 6.85
N VAL A 83 1.82 -0.31 5.66
CA VAL A 83 2.45 -1.30 4.79
C VAL A 83 2.97 -0.62 3.55
N PHE A 84 4.24 -0.86 3.24
CA PHE A 84 4.95 -0.34 2.08
C PHE A 84 5.27 -1.51 1.14
N PRO A 85 4.41 -1.78 0.15
CA PRO A 85 4.73 -2.73 -0.90
C PRO A 85 5.40 -2.08 -2.11
N GLU A 86 6.08 -2.91 -2.87
CA GLU A 86 6.56 -2.63 -4.22
C GLU A 86 5.67 -3.38 -5.22
N CYS A 87 5.33 -2.73 -6.33
CA CYS A 87 4.55 -3.38 -7.40
C CYS A 87 5.48 -4.32 -8.18
N GLU A 88 5.13 -5.60 -8.25
CA GLU A 88 5.83 -6.59 -9.09
C GLU A 88 5.54 -6.38 -10.57
#